data_AF-A0A2V9II29-F1
#
_entry.id   AF-A0A2V9II29-F1
#
_cell.length_a   1.000
_cell.length_b   1.000
_cell.length_c   1.000
_cell.angle_alpha   90.00
_cell.angle_beta   90.00
_cell.angle_gamma   90.00
#
_symmetry.space_group_name_H-M   'P 1'
#
loop_
_entity.id
_entity.type
_entity.pdbx_description
1 polymer ?
#
loop_
_entity_poly.entity_id
_entity_poly.type
_entity_poly.pdbx_seq_one_letter_code
_entity_poly.pdbx_strand_id
1 'polypeptide(L)'
;MALHPTADPVKSFLALWEQVKDAGLGYGQKESWEKFQASGQALLEKFLREELSRIGNVAAAEKSFELRITSLDLPFVGVIDLVADLDGKRTVVDFKTANAAYQEHEAILSDQLTAYQLAEPEVEQTALCVLVKTKVPKIEWHLATRSGEDLAEFLVKADYVGREIAAGRFYKRPESGAGTATTCQCV
;
A
#
# COMPACT_ATOMS: atom_id res chain seq x y z
N MET A 1 -13.74 5.72 -18.42
CA MET A 1 -12.78 4.73 -18.95
C MET A 1 -13.30 3.38 -18.53
N ALA A 2 -13.87 2.61 -19.47
CA ALA A 2 -14.58 1.38 -19.16
C ALA A 2 -13.57 0.29 -18.75
N LEU A 3 -13.83 -0.38 -17.62
CA LEU A 3 -13.13 -1.59 -17.20
C LEU A 3 -13.19 -2.60 -18.34
N HIS A 4 -12.04 -2.96 -18.90
CA HIS A 4 -11.95 -4.07 -19.86
C HIS A 4 -12.46 -5.35 -19.19
N PRO A 5 -13.30 -6.16 -19.87
CA PRO A 5 -13.72 -7.43 -19.33
C PRO A 5 -12.52 -8.39 -19.27
N THR A 6 -12.38 -9.08 -18.13
CA THR A 6 -11.94 -10.49 -18.06
C THR A 6 -10.52 -10.83 -18.53
N ALA A 7 -9.49 -10.10 -18.10
CA ALA A 7 -8.14 -10.66 -18.11
C ALA A 7 -7.92 -11.46 -16.82
N ASP A 8 -7.56 -12.74 -16.94
CA ASP A 8 -7.13 -13.58 -15.82
C ASP A 8 -5.94 -12.88 -15.11
N PRO A 9 -6.07 -12.47 -13.83
CA PRO A 9 -5.03 -11.70 -13.15
C PRO A 9 -3.70 -12.46 -13.06
N VAL A 10 -3.73 -13.78 -12.95
CA VAL A 10 -2.52 -14.61 -12.92
C VAL A 10 -1.82 -14.58 -14.27
N LYS A 11 -2.57 -14.75 -15.37
CA LYS A 11 -1.99 -14.66 -16.73
C LYS A 11 -1.44 -13.27 -17.02
N SER A 12 -2.15 -12.23 -16.58
CA SER A 12 -1.73 -10.83 -16.75
C SER A 12 -0.43 -10.57 -16.01
N PHE A 13 -0.33 -11.02 -14.75
CA PHE A 13 0.90 -10.95 -13.97
C PHE A 13 2.06 -11.65 -14.67
N LEU A 14 1.88 -12.91 -15.12
CA LEU A 14 2.95 -13.66 -15.77
C LEU A 14 3.43 -12.98 -17.06
N ALA A 15 2.51 -12.44 -17.87
CA ALA A 15 2.85 -11.73 -19.10
C ALA A 15 3.60 -10.42 -18.84
N LEU A 16 3.22 -9.66 -17.80
CA LEU A 16 3.92 -8.43 -17.41
C LEU A 16 5.29 -8.74 -16.77
N TRP A 17 5.38 -9.81 -15.99
CA TRP A 17 6.63 -10.23 -15.35
C TRP A 17 7.69 -10.69 -16.36
N GLU A 18 7.28 -11.34 -17.45
CA GLU A 18 8.20 -11.71 -18.53
C GLU A 18 8.85 -10.49 -19.19
N GLN A 19 8.12 -9.39 -19.33
CA GLN A 19 8.64 -8.16 -19.97
C GLN A 19 9.79 -7.52 -19.18
N VAL A 20 9.91 -7.80 -17.88
CA VAL A 20 10.94 -7.23 -17.01
C VAL A 20 12.11 -8.17 -16.74
N LYS A 21 12.17 -9.33 -17.40
CA LYS A 21 13.22 -10.34 -17.19
C LYS A 21 14.63 -9.81 -17.44
N ASP A 22 14.80 -9.05 -18.52
CA ASP A 22 16.09 -8.49 -18.93
C ASP A 22 16.26 -7.02 -18.49
N ALA A 23 15.43 -6.55 -17.54
CA ALA A 23 15.47 -5.16 -17.07
C ALA A 23 16.68 -4.84 -16.15
N GLY A 24 17.62 -5.77 -15.99
CA GLY A 24 18.81 -5.59 -15.15
C GLY A 24 18.52 -5.55 -13.65
N LEU A 25 17.47 -6.26 -13.20
CA LEU A 25 17.09 -6.31 -11.79
C LEU A 25 18.15 -7.05 -10.96
N GLY A 26 18.57 -6.44 -9.85
CA GLY A 26 19.43 -7.06 -8.85
C GLY A 26 18.63 -7.89 -7.85
N TYR A 27 19.10 -9.09 -7.53
CA TYR A 27 18.46 -9.99 -6.57
C TYR A 27 19.38 -10.27 -5.38
N GLY A 28 18.80 -10.43 -4.19
CA GLY A 28 19.55 -10.92 -3.03
C GLY A 28 20.07 -12.35 -3.27
N GLN A 29 21.04 -12.81 -2.46
CA GLN A 29 21.68 -14.13 -2.64
C GLN A 29 20.70 -15.32 -2.70
N LYS A 30 19.52 -15.19 -2.10
CA LYS A 30 18.50 -16.25 -2.05
C LYS A 30 17.31 -15.98 -2.96
N GLU A 31 17.32 -14.91 -3.74
CA GLU A 31 16.23 -14.47 -4.60
C GLU A 31 16.62 -14.65 -6.07
N SER A 32 15.63 -14.77 -6.95
CA SER A 32 15.84 -14.80 -8.40
C SER A 32 14.56 -14.35 -9.09
N TRP A 33 14.66 -14.05 -10.38
CA TRP A 33 13.53 -13.72 -11.22
C TRP A 33 12.45 -14.81 -11.17
N GLU A 34 12.83 -16.09 -11.27
CA GLU A 34 11.92 -17.24 -11.24
C GLU A 34 11.26 -17.39 -9.86
N LYS A 35 12.02 -17.15 -8.78
CA LYS A 35 11.48 -17.22 -7.41
C LYS A 35 10.40 -16.17 -7.17
N PHE A 36 10.61 -14.94 -7.62
CA PHE A 36 9.59 -13.90 -7.49
C PHE A 36 8.40 -14.11 -8.43
N GLN A 37 8.63 -14.64 -9.63
CA GLN A 37 7.53 -15.07 -10.51
C GLN A 37 6.65 -16.11 -9.82
N ALA A 38 7.27 -17.21 -9.34
CA ALA A 38 6.55 -18.29 -8.69
C ALA A 38 5.85 -17.83 -7.40
N SER A 39 6.51 -16.98 -6.60
CA SER A 39 5.91 -16.39 -5.40
C SER A 39 4.72 -15.49 -5.73
N GLY A 40 4.83 -14.62 -6.74
CA GLY A 40 3.77 -13.72 -7.16
C GLY A 40 2.55 -14.46 -7.70
N GLN A 41 2.78 -15.47 -8.55
CA GLN A 41 1.73 -16.36 -9.04
C GLN A 41 1.01 -17.06 -7.88
N ALA A 42 1.74 -17.69 -6.96
CA ALA A 42 1.15 -18.42 -5.84
C ALA A 42 0.33 -17.51 -4.90
N LEU A 43 0.78 -16.26 -4.71
CA LEU A 43 0.04 -15.25 -3.95
C LEU A 43 -1.27 -14.86 -4.63
N LEU A 44 -1.23 -14.55 -5.94
CA LEU A 44 -2.42 -14.19 -6.70
C LEU A 44 -3.43 -15.33 -6.77
N GLU A 45 -2.98 -16.55 -7.04
CA GLU A 45 -3.85 -17.73 -7.06
C GLU A 45 -4.54 -17.96 -5.70
N LYS A 46 -3.82 -17.74 -4.60
CA LYS A 46 -4.40 -17.81 -3.26
C LYS A 46 -5.42 -16.71 -3.02
N PHE A 47 -5.08 -15.46 -3.34
CA PHE A 47 -5.98 -14.31 -3.20
C PHE A 47 -7.28 -14.50 -3.98
N LEU A 48 -7.19 -14.90 -5.26
CA LEU A 48 -8.36 -15.12 -6.10
C LEU A 48 -9.27 -16.22 -5.59
N ARG A 49 -8.70 -17.29 -5.04
CA ARG A 49 -9.44 -18.44 -4.52
C ARG A 49 -10.11 -18.15 -3.18
N GLU A 50 -9.43 -17.46 -2.27
CA GLU A 50 -9.81 -17.39 -0.86
C GLU A 50 -10.36 -16.02 -0.46
N GLU A 51 -9.84 -14.93 -1.03
CA GLU A 51 -10.10 -13.57 -0.52
C GLU A 51 -10.96 -12.73 -1.47
N LEU A 52 -10.96 -13.00 -2.78
CA LEU A 52 -11.70 -12.20 -3.76
C LEU A 52 -13.19 -12.10 -3.43
N SER A 53 -13.79 -13.15 -2.85
CA SER A 53 -15.21 -13.16 -2.47
C SER A 53 -15.59 -12.13 -1.39
N ARG A 54 -14.61 -11.62 -0.63
CA ARG A 54 -14.80 -10.59 0.39
C ARG A 54 -14.93 -9.20 -0.23
N ILE A 55 -14.40 -9.01 -1.43
CA ILE A 55 -14.48 -7.76 -2.17
C ILE A 55 -15.77 -7.76 -3.00
N GLY A 56 -16.68 -6.88 -2.61
CA GLY A 56 -17.93 -6.61 -3.30
C GLY A 56 -17.78 -5.54 -4.38
N ASN A 57 -18.72 -4.58 -4.39
CA ASN A 57 -18.75 -3.55 -5.42
C ASN A 57 -17.49 -2.67 -5.37
N VAL A 58 -16.75 -2.65 -6.49
CA VAL A 58 -15.57 -1.81 -6.67
C VAL A 58 -16.01 -0.44 -7.17
N ALA A 59 -15.81 0.59 -6.36
CA ALA A 59 -16.13 1.97 -6.71
C ALA A 59 -15.00 2.62 -7.53
N ALA A 60 -13.74 2.35 -7.17
CA ALA A 60 -12.58 2.83 -7.90
C ALA A 60 -11.37 1.92 -7.66
N ALA A 61 -10.46 1.87 -8.63
CA ALA A 61 -9.13 1.28 -8.50
C ALA A 61 -8.09 2.29 -9.03
N GLU A 62 -6.92 2.35 -8.40
CA GLU A 62 -5.84 3.30 -8.72
C GLU A 62 -6.36 4.76 -8.75
N LYS A 63 -7.14 5.15 -7.74
CA LYS A 63 -7.80 6.46 -7.68
C LYS A 63 -6.80 7.52 -7.21
N SER A 64 -6.38 8.39 -8.11
CA SER A 64 -5.60 9.58 -7.73
C SER A 64 -6.46 10.58 -6.95
N PHE A 65 -5.86 11.27 -5.99
CA PHE A 65 -6.47 12.39 -5.29
C PHE A 65 -5.50 13.57 -5.15
N GLU A 66 -6.06 14.76 -5.01
CA GLU A 66 -5.37 16.00 -4.68
C GLU A 66 -6.17 16.70 -3.58
N LEU A 67 -5.56 16.92 -2.43
CA LEU A 67 -6.15 17.64 -1.31
C LEU A 67 -5.40 18.95 -1.07
N ARG A 68 -6.14 20.04 -0.97
CA ARG A 68 -5.61 21.33 -0.49
C ARG A 68 -5.73 21.38 1.02
N ILE A 69 -4.62 21.14 1.69
CA ILE A 69 -4.50 21.29 3.14
C ILE A 69 -4.00 22.71 3.41
N THR A 70 -4.79 23.51 4.15
CA THR A 70 -4.51 24.94 4.37
C THR A 70 -3.11 25.23 4.92
N SER A 71 -2.54 24.30 5.70
CA SER A 71 -1.22 24.43 6.31
C SER A 71 -0.06 24.01 5.41
N LEU A 72 -0.32 23.53 4.19
CA LEU A 72 0.70 23.13 3.22
C LEU A 72 0.73 24.10 2.04
N ASP A 73 1.93 24.51 1.63
CA ASP A 73 2.13 25.38 0.46
C ASP A 73 1.87 24.66 -0.88
N LEU A 74 2.01 23.33 -0.88
CA LEU A 74 1.79 22.46 -2.03
C LEU A 74 0.62 21.50 -1.75
N PRO A 75 -0.12 21.09 -2.79
CA PRO A 75 -1.21 20.14 -2.62
C PRO A 75 -0.68 18.79 -2.12
N PHE A 76 -1.45 18.16 -1.24
CA PHE A 76 -1.21 16.81 -0.78
C PHE A 76 -1.81 15.83 -1.78
N VAL A 77 -0.96 15.05 -2.45
CA VAL A 77 -1.36 14.16 -3.55
C VAL A 77 -1.08 12.70 -3.22
N GLY A 78 -1.89 11.80 -3.76
CA GLY A 78 -1.69 10.36 -3.61
C GLY A 78 -2.53 9.54 -4.57
N VAL A 79 -2.37 8.23 -4.52
CA VAL A 79 -3.11 7.25 -5.32
C VAL A 79 -3.59 6.15 -4.37
N ILE A 80 -4.90 5.91 -4.34
CA ILE A 80 -5.52 4.84 -3.56
C ILE A 80 -5.62 3.60 -4.44
N ASP A 81 -5.06 2.48 -3.99
CA ASP A 81 -5.08 1.22 -4.75
C ASP A 81 -6.51 0.78 -5.06
N LEU A 82 -7.39 0.75 -4.06
CA LEU A 82 -8.77 0.28 -4.22
C LEU A 82 -9.75 0.95 -3.24
N VAL A 83 -10.90 1.36 -3.78
CA VAL A 83 -12.09 1.72 -3.01
C VAL A 83 -13.20 0.75 -3.38
N ALA A 84 -13.61 -0.08 -2.42
CA ALA A 84 -14.60 -1.14 -2.66
C ALA A 84 -15.39 -1.46 -1.39
N ASP A 85 -16.48 -2.20 -1.54
CA ASP A 85 -17.13 -2.82 -0.39
C ASP A 85 -16.31 -4.04 0.04
N LEU A 86 -15.81 -4.05 1.27
CA LEU A 86 -15.11 -5.18 1.88
C LEU A 86 -15.99 -5.75 2.99
N ASP A 87 -16.41 -7.01 2.84
CA ASP A 87 -17.35 -7.67 3.76
C ASP A 87 -18.62 -6.83 4.00
N GLY A 88 -19.07 -6.11 2.97
CA GLY A 88 -20.27 -5.26 3.00
C GLY A 88 -20.08 -3.83 3.51
N LYS A 89 -18.87 -3.41 3.87
CA LYS A 89 -18.57 -2.03 4.31
C LYS A 89 -17.76 -1.27 3.27
N ARG A 90 -18.11 -0.01 3.01
CA ARG A 90 -17.33 0.84 2.10
C ARG A 90 -15.93 1.05 2.69
N THR A 91 -14.91 0.60 1.97
CA THR A 91 -13.54 0.47 2.49
C THR A 91 -12.52 1.00 1.49
N VAL A 92 -11.55 1.75 2.00
CA VAL A 92 -10.28 1.98 1.29
C VAL A 92 -9.35 0.81 1.59
N VAL A 93 -8.80 0.18 0.56
CA VAL A 93 -7.85 -0.93 0.68
C VAL A 93 -6.51 -0.51 0.05
N ASP A 94 -5.43 -0.83 0.75
CA ASP A 94 -4.05 -0.76 0.23
C ASP A 94 -3.43 -2.16 0.25
N PHE A 95 -2.85 -2.57 -0.88
CA PHE A 95 -2.25 -3.89 -1.04
C PHE A 95 -0.75 -3.84 -0.78
N LYS A 96 -0.28 -4.65 0.16
CA LYS A 96 1.16 -4.77 0.46
C LYS A 96 1.65 -6.17 0.14
N THR A 97 2.91 -6.28 -0.31
CA THR A 97 3.63 -7.56 -0.31
C THR A 97 4.70 -7.53 0.76
N ALA A 98 4.83 -8.61 1.53
CA ALA A 98 5.74 -8.64 2.68
C ALA A 98 6.50 -9.97 2.77
N ASN A 99 7.66 -9.97 3.41
CA ASN A 99 8.41 -11.20 3.73
C ASN A 99 7.95 -11.85 5.04
N ALA A 100 7.22 -11.10 5.88
CA ALA A 100 6.70 -11.56 7.17
C ALA A 100 5.29 -10.99 7.40
N ALA A 101 4.54 -11.64 8.30
CA ALA A 101 3.23 -11.19 8.73
C ALA A 101 3.31 -9.84 9.43
N TYR A 102 2.31 -9.01 9.21
CA TYR A 102 2.19 -7.72 9.88
C TYR A 102 1.59 -7.93 11.27
N GLN A 103 1.95 -7.05 12.21
CA GLN A 103 1.23 -6.96 13.48
C GLN A 103 -0.07 -6.16 13.30
N GLU A 104 -1.10 -6.48 14.08
CA GLU A 104 -2.43 -5.83 13.96
C GLU A 104 -2.36 -4.30 14.09
N HIS A 105 -1.44 -3.79 14.93
CA HIS A 105 -1.27 -2.35 15.14
C HIS A 105 -0.68 -1.61 13.92
N GLU A 106 -0.13 -2.31 12.94
CA GLU A 106 0.46 -1.67 11.75
C GLU A 106 -0.61 -0.96 10.91
N ALA A 107 -1.81 -1.54 10.79
CA ALA A 107 -2.91 -0.85 10.12
C ALA A 107 -3.46 0.31 10.97
N ILE A 108 -3.51 0.19 12.29
CA ILE A 108 -3.99 1.25 13.18
C ILE A 108 -3.09 2.48 13.09
N LEU A 109 -1.77 2.27 13.12
CA LEU A 109 -0.77 3.35 13.11
C LEU A 109 -0.37 3.81 11.70
N SER A 110 -1.05 3.34 10.66
CA SER A 110 -0.71 3.67 9.28
C SER A 110 -1.16 5.10 8.93
N ASP A 111 -0.18 6.00 8.83
CA ASP A 111 -0.35 7.35 8.30
C ASP A 111 -0.89 7.34 6.86
N GLN A 112 -0.52 6.33 6.06
CA GLN A 112 -1.00 6.19 4.68
C GLN A 112 -2.51 5.94 4.64
N LEU A 113 -3.02 5.03 5.49
CA LEU A 113 -4.46 4.77 5.55
C LEU A 113 -5.22 5.97 6.12
N THR A 114 -4.63 6.71 7.08
CA THR A 114 -5.22 7.96 7.58
C THR A 114 -5.30 9.02 6.47
N ALA A 115 -4.24 9.15 5.66
CA ALA A 115 -4.22 10.03 4.50
C ALA A 115 -5.30 9.66 3.46
N TYR A 116 -5.53 8.37 3.22
CA TYR A 116 -6.56 7.94 2.29
C TYR A 116 -7.97 8.16 2.83
N GLN A 117 -8.20 7.97 4.14
CA GLN A 117 -9.49 8.31 4.76
C GLN A 117 -9.80 9.82 4.65
N LEU A 118 -8.78 10.70 4.74
CA LEU A 118 -8.97 12.13 4.47
C LEU A 118 -9.43 12.41 3.04
N ALA A 119 -8.92 11.64 2.07
CA ALA A 119 -9.30 11.76 0.66
C ALA A 119 -10.68 11.15 0.36
N GLU A 120 -11.07 10.10 1.08
CA GLU A 120 -12.37 9.44 0.96
C GLU A 120 -13.15 9.49 2.29
N PRO A 121 -13.66 10.66 2.71
CA PRO A 121 -14.27 10.82 4.03
C PRO A 121 -15.54 9.99 4.25
N GLU A 122 -16.14 9.50 3.17
CA GLU A 122 -17.37 8.69 3.19
C GLU A 122 -17.13 7.20 3.43
N VAL A 123 -15.87 6.72 3.43
CA VAL A 123 -15.62 5.30 3.72
C VAL A 123 -15.78 5.00 5.21
N GLU A 124 -16.30 3.81 5.51
CA GLU A 124 -16.62 3.37 6.86
C GLU A 124 -15.38 2.80 7.58
N GLN A 125 -14.41 2.29 6.82
CA GLN A 125 -13.18 1.71 7.34
C GLN A 125 -12.04 1.75 6.31
N THR A 126 -10.84 1.42 6.79
CA THR A 126 -9.62 1.26 6.00
C THR A 126 -9.05 -0.13 6.22
N ALA A 127 -8.29 -0.65 5.25
CA ALA A 127 -7.69 -1.97 5.34
C ALA A 127 -6.31 -2.03 4.67
N LEU A 128 -5.38 -2.74 5.31
CA LEU A 128 -4.21 -3.31 4.62
C LEU A 128 -4.53 -4.75 4.23
N CYS A 129 -4.38 -5.07 2.94
CA CYS A 129 -4.35 -6.45 2.46
C CYS A 129 -2.89 -6.86 2.23
N VAL A 130 -2.34 -7.66 3.13
CA VAL A 130 -0.92 -8.04 3.13
C VAL A 130 -0.75 -9.44 2.54
N LEU A 131 -0.05 -9.49 1.41
CA LEU A 131 0.33 -10.69 0.66
C LEU A 131 1.72 -11.15 1.15
N VAL A 132 1.75 -12.13 2.04
CA VAL A 132 2.99 -12.58 2.71
C VAL A 132 3.67 -13.69 1.91
N LYS A 133 4.91 -13.42 1.46
CA LYS A 133 5.78 -14.27 0.62
C LYS A 133 6.43 -15.41 1.42
N THR A 134 5.62 -16.29 1.98
CA THR A 134 6.07 -17.54 2.65
C THR A 134 5.94 -18.74 1.72
N LYS A 135 6.63 -19.86 2.06
CA LYS A 135 6.59 -21.12 1.27
C LYS A 135 5.15 -21.59 0.99
N VAL A 136 4.28 -21.46 1.98
CA VAL A 136 2.83 -21.50 1.80
C VAL A 136 2.37 -20.05 1.90
N PRO A 137 1.87 -19.43 0.82
CA PRO A 137 1.45 -18.03 0.84
C PRO A 137 0.40 -17.76 1.90
N LYS A 138 0.42 -16.57 2.51
CA LYS A 138 -0.62 -16.11 3.43
C LYS A 138 -1.15 -14.77 2.96
N ILE A 139 -2.46 -14.58 3.09
CA ILE A 139 -3.10 -13.29 2.89
C ILE A 139 -3.67 -12.86 4.23
N GLU A 140 -3.34 -11.65 4.67
CA GLU A 140 -3.77 -11.11 5.95
C GLU A 140 -4.47 -9.78 5.73
N TRP A 141 -5.61 -9.61 6.39
CA TRP A 141 -6.37 -8.37 6.36
C TRP A 141 -6.27 -7.69 7.72
N HIS A 142 -5.76 -6.46 7.72
CA HIS A 142 -5.65 -5.63 8.91
C HIS A 142 -6.61 -4.46 8.75
N LEU A 143 -7.76 -4.55 9.40
CA LEU A 143 -8.83 -3.56 9.35
C LEU A 143 -8.60 -2.48 10.41
N ALA A 144 -8.91 -1.24 10.07
CA ALA A 144 -8.90 -0.16 11.03
C ALA A 144 -9.91 0.93 10.68
N THR A 145 -10.46 1.58 11.70
CA THR A 145 -11.25 2.80 11.57
C THR A 145 -10.40 4.02 11.91
N ARG A 146 -10.86 5.21 11.52
CA ARG A 146 -10.22 6.48 11.89
C ARG A 146 -11.22 7.37 12.59
N SER A 147 -10.82 7.87 13.75
CA SER A 147 -11.53 8.90 14.47
C SER A 147 -11.17 10.28 13.93
N GLY A 148 -11.96 11.30 14.28
CA GLY A 148 -11.60 12.69 13.98
C GLY A 148 -10.28 13.12 14.64
N GLU A 149 -9.90 12.51 15.76
CA GLU A 149 -8.62 12.76 16.44
C GLU A 149 -7.45 12.23 15.62
N ASP A 150 -7.53 10.99 15.11
CA ASP A 150 -6.49 10.41 14.23
C ASP A 150 -6.24 11.30 13.00
N LEU A 151 -7.32 11.81 12.41
CA LEU A 151 -7.25 12.71 11.26
C LEU A 151 -6.61 14.06 11.62
N ALA A 152 -6.95 14.62 12.79
CA ALA A 152 -6.37 15.86 13.27
C ALA A 152 -4.87 15.70 13.60
N GLU A 153 -4.48 14.62 14.27
CA GLU A 153 -3.08 14.31 14.56
C GLU A 153 -2.26 14.14 13.29
N PHE A 154 -2.81 13.44 12.29
CA PHE A 154 -2.18 13.33 10.98
C PHE A 154 -1.96 14.68 10.32
N LEU A 155 -2.96 15.58 10.36
CA LEU A 155 -2.82 16.93 9.77
C LEU A 155 -1.74 17.76 10.48
N VAL A 156 -1.63 17.67 11.81
CA VAL A 156 -0.54 18.32 12.57
C VAL A 156 0.82 17.77 12.14
N LYS A 157 0.93 16.45 11.98
CA LYS A 157 2.15 15.79 11.51
C LYS A 157 2.50 16.22 10.08
N ALA A 158 1.52 16.23 9.18
CA ALA A 158 1.70 16.64 7.79
C ALA A 158 2.16 18.09 7.67
N ASP A 159 1.55 19.01 8.42
CA ASP A 159 1.99 20.42 8.53
C ASP A 159 3.45 20.52 8.98
N TYR A 160 3.79 19.85 10.09
CA TYR A 160 5.15 19.90 10.62
C TYR A 160 6.17 19.40 9.59
N VAL A 161 5.96 18.22 9.02
CA VAL A 161 6.85 17.63 8.02
C VAL A 161 6.93 18.51 6.76
N GLY A 162 5.79 19.02 6.29
CA GLY A 162 5.73 19.92 5.13
C GLY A 162 6.55 21.19 5.32
N ARG A 163 6.46 21.82 6.50
CA ARG A 163 7.26 23.02 6.83
C ARG A 163 8.76 22.73 6.93
N GLU A 164 9.15 21.59 7.48
CA GLU A 164 10.56 21.19 7.53
C GLU A 164 11.13 20.97 6.12
N ILE A 165 10.38 20.29 5.25
CA ILE A 165 10.76 20.09 3.84
C ILE A 165 10.89 21.43 3.12
N ALA A 166 9.88 22.31 3.23
CA ALA A 166 9.89 23.63 2.58
C ALA A 166 11.07 24.50 3.03
N ALA A 167 11.49 24.34 4.30
CA ALA A 167 12.64 25.05 4.85
C ALA A 167 13.99 24.36 4.62
N GLY A 168 14.02 23.22 3.91
CA GLY A 168 15.25 22.46 3.64
C GLY A 168 15.88 21.83 4.88
N ARG A 169 15.09 21.56 5.93
CA ARG A 169 15.57 20.97 7.19
C ARG A 169 15.36 19.46 7.19
N PHE A 170 16.45 18.70 7.18
CA PHE A 170 16.45 17.24 7.17
C PHE A 170 17.28 16.70 8.33
N TYR A 171 16.61 16.27 9.39
CA TYR A 171 17.28 15.72 10.57
C TYR A 171 17.57 14.24 10.43
N LYS A 172 18.83 13.83 10.66
CA LYS A 172 19.18 12.41 10.78
C LYS A 172 18.55 11.85 12.05
N ARG A 173 17.77 10.77 11.92
CA ARG A 173 17.27 10.02 13.08
C ARG A 173 18.45 9.34 13.79
N PRO A 174 18.61 9.48 15.11
CA PRO A 174 19.56 8.67 15.88
C PRO A 174 19.20 7.19 15.70
N GLU A 175 20.17 6.36 15.35
CA GLU A 175 19.95 5.00 14.86
C GLU A 175 19.32 4.11 15.95
N SER A 176 18.05 3.76 15.82
CA SER A 176 17.41 2.70 16.59
C SER A 176 17.46 1.40 15.77
N GLY A 177 18.60 0.70 15.80
CA GLY A 177 18.73 -0.75 15.56
C GLY A 177 18.21 -1.39 14.26
N ALA A 178 17.68 -0.64 13.30
CA ALA A 178 17.24 -1.16 12.00
C ALA A 178 18.31 -0.84 10.96
N GLY A 179 18.99 -1.90 10.51
CA GLY A 179 19.78 -2.04 9.28
C GLY A 179 20.49 -0.80 8.74
N THR A 180 21.82 -0.89 8.62
CA THR A 180 22.61 -0.03 7.74
C THR A 180 21.81 0.30 6.48
N ALA A 181 21.43 1.56 6.30
CA ALA A 181 20.75 2.00 5.09
C ALA A 181 21.78 2.00 3.94
N THR A 182 22.11 0.82 3.44
CA THR A 182 23.04 0.63 2.32
C THR A 182 22.48 1.21 1.01
N THR A 183 21.20 1.61 1.02
CA THR A 183 20.47 2.19 -0.12
C THR A 183 20.07 3.66 0.06
N CYS A 184 20.41 4.32 1.18
CA CYS A 184 20.28 5.77 1.26
C CYS A 184 21.45 6.43 0.53
N GLN A 185 21.29 6.68 -0.77
CA GLN A 185 22.10 7.70 -1.44
C GLN A 185 21.57 9.06 -0.98
N CYS A 186 22.26 9.67 -0.02
CA CYS A 186 22.14 11.11 0.18
C CYS A 186 22.59 11.78 -1.12
N VAL A 187 21.68 12.47 -1.79
CA VAL A 187 22.01 13.42 -2.86
C VAL A 187 22.53 14.69 -2.22
#